data_AF-A0A536CYS8-F1
#
_entry.id   AF-A0A536CYS8-F1
#
_cell.length_a   1.000
_cell.length_b   1.000
_cell.length_c   1.000
_cell.angle_alpha   90.00
_cell.angle_beta   90.00
_cell.angle_gamma   90.00
#
_symmetry.space_group_name_H-M   'P 1'
#
loop_
_entity.id
_entity.type
_entity.pdbx_description
1 polymer ?
#
loop_
_entity_poly.entity_id
_entity_poly.type
_entity_poly.pdbx_seq_one_letter_code
_entity_poly.pdbx_strand_id
1 'polypeptide(L)'
;MSRSRARLVRRLVHTAGLLFFGVWTILPLYWIVVTSIKPNLLIYREASFFPSQVTGDHFAFVLTRTPFLHYIQNSVAVTLVTTALAMIIGTLAAYAIVRLSFVGRPWVARAVVVTYLVPGSLLFIPMFQVIYSLGLIDNIVGLMVTYLTFTVPFATWMMIGYFRNVPAELEDAALIDGCSRVQALARIMVPIALPALAVVCAGVHR
;
A
#
# COMPACT_ATOMS: atom_id res chain seq x y z
N MET A 1 -2.06 -21.96 -43.00
CA MET A 1 -0.98 -22.00 -41.97
C MET A 1 -1.40 -22.90 -40.83
N SER A 2 -0.64 -23.95 -40.53
CA SER A 2 -0.95 -24.92 -39.46
C SER A 2 -1.14 -24.21 -38.11
N ARG A 3 -2.24 -24.52 -37.40
CA ARG A 3 -2.57 -24.02 -36.05
C ARG A 3 -1.42 -24.17 -35.04
N SER A 4 -0.39 -24.96 -35.35
CA SER A 4 0.84 -25.09 -34.57
C SER A 4 1.79 -23.89 -34.72
N ARG A 5 2.04 -23.39 -35.94
CA ARG A 5 2.91 -22.22 -36.18
C ARG A 5 2.34 -20.94 -35.57
N ALA A 6 1.03 -20.73 -35.67
CA ALA A 6 0.37 -19.57 -35.06
C ALA A 6 0.48 -19.58 -33.51
N ARG A 7 0.41 -20.77 -32.89
CA ARG A 7 0.63 -20.93 -31.44
C ARG A 7 2.07 -20.67 -31.03
N LEU A 8 3.04 -21.12 -31.83
CA LEU A 8 4.47 -20.88 -31.58
C LEU A 8 4.81 -19.39 -31.69
N VAL A 9 4.39 -18.72 -32.77
CA VAL A 9 4.62 -17.27 -32.96
C VAL A 9 4.00 -16.48 -31.81
N ARG A 10 2.76 -16.80 -31.42
CA ARG A 10 2.11 -16.15 -30.27
C ARG A 10 2.92 -16.34 -28.99
N ARG A 11 3.40 -17.53 -28.69
CA ARG A 11 4.26 -17.79 -27.51
C ARG A 11 5.53 -16.97 -27.56
N LEU A 12 6.23 -16.95 -28.70
CA LEU A 12 7.47 -16.18 -28.87
C LEU A 12 7.24 -14.68 -28.65
N VAL A 13 6.17 -14.12 -29.21
CA VAL A 13 5.80 -12.71 -29.01
C VAL A 13 5.49 -12.42 -27.54
N HIS A 14 4.75 -13.30 -26.85
CA HIS A 14 4.46 -13.12 -25.42
C HIS A 14 5.74 -13.22 -24.58
N THR A 15 6.59 -14.21 -24.82
CA THR A 15 7.85 -14.38 -24.09
C THR A 15 8.79 -13.21 -24.34
N ALA A 16 8.93 -12.74 -25.58
CA ALA A 16 9.73 -11.57 -25.91
C ALA A 16 9.19 -10.30 -25.25
N GLY A 17 7.87 -10.11 -25.25
CA GLY A 17 7.22 -8.99 -24.56
C GLY A 17 7.47 -9.03 -23.05
N LEU A 18 7.26 -10.19 -22.40
CA LEU A 18 7.54 -10.36 -20.97
C LEU A 18 9.00 -10.09 -20.63
N LEU A 19 9.94 -10.55 -21.46
CA LEU A 19 11.36 -10.34 -21.24
C LEU A 19 11.75 -8.87 -21.42
N PHE A 20 11.22 -8.21 -22.45
CA PHE A 20 11.42 -6.77 -22.65
C PHE A 20 10.92 -5.95 -21.46
N PHE A 21 9.66 -6.14 -21.04
CA PHE A 21 9.11 -5.43 -19.89
C PHE A 21 9.84 -5.78 -18.59
N GLY A 22 10.23 -7.05 -18.41
CA GLY A 22 11.02 -7.49 -17.27
C GLY A 22 12.36 -6.76 -17.18
N VAL A 23 13.12 -6.70 -18.27
CA VAL A 23 14.39 -5.97 -18.34
C VAL A 23 14.17 -4.47 -18.12
N TRP A 24 13.15 -3.89 -18.77
CA TRP A 24 12.81 -2.48 -18.63
C TRP A 24 12.50 -2.09 -17.17
N THR A 25 11.77 -2.92 -16.44
CA THR A 25 11.46 -2.71 -15.02
C THR A 25 12.68 -2.89 -14.11
N ILE A 26 13.57 -3.84 -14.43
CA ILE A 26 14.76 -4.12 -13.61
C ILE A 26 15.86 -3.07 -13.84
N LEU A 27 15.95 -2.50 -15.03
CA LEU A 27 17.01 -1.54 -15.40
C LEU A 27 17.19 -0.36 -14.42
N PRO A 28 16.14 0.37 -13.99
CA PRO A 28 16.30 1.45 -13.01
C PRO A 28 16.72 0.94 -11.62
N LEU A 29 16.26 -0.25 -11.21
CA LEU A 29 16.69 -0.86 -9.94
C LEU A 29 18.17 -1.25 -9.98
N TYR A 30 18.60 -1.84 -11.10
CA TYR A 30 20.00 -2.11 -11.38
C TYR A 30 20.83 -0.82 -11.32
N TRP A 31 20.36 0.25 -11.94
CA TRP A 31 21.04 1.54 -11.94
C TRP A 31 21.23 2.08 -10.52
N ILE A 32 20.18 2.04 -9.68
CA ILE A 32 20.27 2.44 -8.26
C ILE A 32 21.35 1.64 -7.54
N VAL A 33 21.34 0.30 -7.67
CA VAL A 33 22.34 -0.56 -7.03
C VAL A 33 23.76 -0.23 -7.50
N VAL A 34 23.98 -0.11 -8.81
CA VAL A 34 25.30 0.20 -9.37
C VAL A 34 25.78 1.58 -8.93
N THR A 35 24.91 2.58 -8.90
CA THR A 35 25.29 3.93 -8.40
C THR A 35 25.63 3.91 -6.92
N SER A 36 24.96 3.09 -6.10
CA SER A 36 25.22 3.00 -4.65
C SER A 36 26.61 2.46 -4.29
N ILE A 37 27.26 1.74 -5.21
CA ILE A 37 28.59 1.15 -5.02
C ILE A 37 29.70 1.86 -5.81
N LYS A 38 29.36 2.94 -6.53
CA LYS A 38 30.34 3.73 -7.28
C LYS A 38 30.90 4.86 -6.40
N PRO A 39 32.21 5.13 -6.46
CA PRO A 39 32.79 6.36 -5.93
C PRO A 39 32.09 7.61 -6.51
N ASN A 40 31.90 8.66 -5.70
CA ASN A 40 31.22 9.90 -6.12
C ASN A 40 31.75 10.45 -7.45
N LEU A 41 33.08 10.42 -7.63
CA LEU A 41 33.72 10.91 -8.85
C LEU A 41 33.24 10.17 -10.11
N LEU A 42 33.03 8.86 -10.01
CA LEU A 42 32.60 8.01 -11.13
C LEU A 42 31.10 8.13 -11.41
N ILE A 43 30.28 8.49 -10.40
CA ILE A 43 28.85 8.74 -10.60
C ILE A 43 28.64 9.94 -11.54
N TYR A 44 29.44 11.01 -11.38
CA TYR A 44 29.27 12.24 -12.17
C TYR A 44 30.06 12.25 -13.48
N ARG A 45 31.18 11.52 -13.58
CA ARG A 45 32.06 11.55 -14.76
C ARG A 45 31.74 10.48 -15.81
N GLU A 46 31.19 9.34 -15.40
CA GLU A 46 31.02 8.18 -16.28
C GLU A 46 29.61 7.60 -16.20
N ALA A 47 28.82 7.80 -17.27
CA ALA A 47 27.54 7.12 -17.47
C ALA A 47 27.74 5.67 -17.96
N SER A 48 28.55 4.88 -17.25
CA SER A 48 28.77 3.47 -17.55
C SER A 48 27.72 2.60 -16.85
N PHE A 49 27.19 1.59 -17.54
CA PHE A 49 26.33 0.58 -16.92
C PHE A 49 27.09 -0.27 -15.91
N PHE A 50 28.39 -0.52 -16.13
CA PHE A 50 29.20 -1.34 -15.25
C PHE A 50 30.16 -0.49 -14.42
N PRO A 51 30.28 -0.74 -13.10
CA PRO A 51 31.23 -0.03 -12.26
C PRO A 51 32.66 -0.45 -12.60
N SER A 52 33.51 0.50 -12.97
CA SER A 52 34.95 0.29 -13.13
C SER A 52 35.67 0.12 -11.79
N GLN A 53 35.09 0.69 -10.72
CA GLN A 53 35.52 0.54 -9.34
C GLN A 53 34.31 0.39 -8.42
N VAL A 54 34.45 -0.43 -7.38
CA VAL A 54 33.43 -0.71 -6.38
C VAL A 54 33.91 -0.20 -5.03
N THR A 55 33.06 0.51 -4.30
CA THR A 55 33.30 0.98 -2.93
C THR A 55 32.08 0.71 -2.04
N GLY A 56 32.35 0.44 -0.76
CA GLY A 56 31.34 0.37 0.30
C GLY A 56 31.23 1.64 1.14
N ASP A 57 31.98 2.70 0.81
CA ASP A 57 32.12 3.90 1.64
C ASP A 57 30.77 4.59 1.90
N HIS A 58 29.86 4.60 0.92
CA HIS A 58 28.52 5.17 1.08
C HIS A 58 27.71 4.44 2.14
N PHE A 59 27.77 3.10 2.16
CA PHE A 59 27.09 2.29 3.16
C PHE A 59 27.71 2.49 4.54
N ALA A 60 29.05 2.48 4.64
CA ALA A 60 29.74 2.74 5.90
C ALA A 60 29.41 4.14 6.44
N PHE A 61 29.40 5.15 5.57
CA PHE A 61 29.05 6.53 5.91
C PHE A 61 27.60 6.62 6.43
N VAL A 62 26.63 6.10 5.68
CA VAL A 62 25.22 6.15 6.09
C VAL A 62 24.98 5.41 7.40
N LEU A 63 25.59 4.23 7.60
CA LEU A 63 25.40 3.42 8.80
C LEU A 63 26.12 3.94 10.04
N THR A 64 27.24 4.66 9.89
CA THR A 64 28.08 5.08 11.04
C THR A 64 28.11 6.59 11.30
N ARG A 65 27.83 7.40 10.27
CA ARG A 65 27.95 8.87 10.32
C ARG A 65 26.60 9.58 10.21
N THR A 66 25.50 8.85 10.08
CA THR A 66 24.16 9.42 9.99
C THR A 66 23.18 8.65 10.90
N PRO A 67 22.07 9.26 11.33
CA PRO A 67 21.02 8.58 12.11
C PRO A 67 20.12 7.68 11.24
N PHE A 68 20.64 7.11 10.15
CA PHE A 68 19.87 6.34 9.17
C PHE A 68 19.08 5.18 9.78
N LEU A 69 19.68 4.44 10.72
CA LEU A 69 18.97 3.34 11.40
C LEU A 69 17.75 3.84 12.18
N HIS A 70 17.83 5.02 12.78
CA HIS A 70 16.69 5.64 13.46
C HIS A 70 15.59 6.04 12.46
N TYR A 71 15.96 6.57 11.29
CA TYR A 71 14.99 6.87 10.23
C TYR A 71 14.28 5.63 9.72
N ILE A 72 15.00 4.52 9.51
CA ILE A 72 14.40 3.24 9.11
C ILE A 72 13.45 2.73 10.21
N GLN A 73 13.85 2.80 11.48
CA GLN A 73 12.99 2.42 12.60
C GLN A 73 11.70 3.25 12.63
N ASN A 74 11.80 4.57 12.47
CA ASN A 74 10.63 5.46 12.41
C ASN A 74 9.73 5.12 11.23
N SER A 75 10.29 4.93 10.03
CA SER A 75 9.52 4.54 8.84
C SER A 75 8.82 3.20 9.00
N VAL A 76 9.50 2.18 9.55
CA VAL A 76 8.91 0.87 9.82
C VAL A 76 7.79 0.99 10.85
N ALA A 77 8.02 1.70 11.95
CA ALA A 77 7.02 1.90 13.00
C ALA A 77 5.79 2.63 12.45
N VAL A 78 5.97 3.73 11.73
CA VAL A 78 4.89 4.49 11.10
C VAL A 78 4.11 3.59 10.15
N THR A 79 4.78 2.91 9.23
CA THR A 79 4.17 2.03 8.22
C THR A 79 3.34 0.92 8.86
N LEU A 80 3.92 0.18 9.82
CA LEU A 80 3.24 -0.94 10.45
C LEU A 80 2.01 -0.49 11.25
N VAL A 81 2.16 0.57 12.07
CA VAL A 81 1.09 1.06 12.92
C VAL A 81 -0.04 1.66 12.08
N THR A 82 0.28 2.52 11.11
CA THR A 82 -0.74 3.12 10.23
C THR A 82 -1.45 2.08 9.38
N THR A 83 -0.73 1.12 8.79
CA THR A 83 -1.39 0.03 8.05
C THR A 83 -2.29 -0.78 8.96
N ALA A 84 -1.82 -1.22 10.12
CA ALA A 84 -2.63 -2.04 11.03
C ALA A 84 -3.91 -1.30 11.46
N LEU A 85 -3.79 -0.03 11.87
CA LEU A 85 -4.94 0.78 12.27
C LEU A 85 -5.88 1.06 11.09
N ALA A 86 -5.35 1.41 9.91
CA ALA A 86 -6.15 1.63 8.72
C ALA A 86 -6.94 0.38 8.30
N MET A 87 -6.32 -0.79 8.39
CA MET A 87 -6.98 -2.06 8.08
C MET A 87 -8.08 -2.38 9.09
N ILE A 88 -7.83 -2.20 10.39
CA ILE A 88 -8.84 -2.43 11.42
C ILE A 88 -10.03 -1.49 11.20
N ILE A 89 -9.78 -0.18 11.10
CA ILE A 89 -10.83 0.84 10.94
C ILE A 89 -11.56 0.62 9.62
N GLY A 90 -10.83 0.44 8.52
CA GLY A 90 -11.39 0.28 7.19
C GLY A 90 -12.20 -1.00 7.03
N THR A 91 -11.76 -2.10 7.63
CA THR A 91 -12.51 -3.37 7.63
C THR A 91 -13.80 -3.26 8.42
N LEU A 92 -13.76 -2.65 9.62
CA LEU A 92 -14.94 -2.43 10.44
C LEU A 92 -15.94 -1.49 9.74
N ALA A 93 -15.46 -0.38 9.18
CA ALA A 93 -16.28 0.58 8.45
C ALA A 93 -16.91 -0.06 7.20
N ALA A 94 -16.14 -0.83 6.43
CA ALA A 94 -16.63 -1.53 5.25
C ALA A 94 -17.68 -2.58 5.62
N TYR A 95 -17.45 -3.36 6.67
CA TYR A 95 -18.42 -4.34 7.16
C TYR A 95 -19.73 -3.66 7.57
N ALA A 96 -19.65 -2.57 8.35
CA ALA A 96 -20.82 -1.79 8.73
C ALA A 96 -21.59 -1.28 7.50
N ILE A 97 -20.90 -0.68 6.53
CA ILE A 97 -21.52 -0.11 5.32
C ILE A 97 -22.16 -1.20 4.45
N VAL A 98 -21.55 -2.38 4.34
CA VAL A 98 -22.05 -3.45 3.46
C VAL A 98 -23.16 -4.26 4.12
N ARG A 99 -23.03 -4.57 5.42
CA ARG A 99 -23.87 -5.58 6.11
C ARG A 99 -24.89 -5.01 7.08
N LEU A 100 -24.65 -3.83 7.66
CA LEU A 100 -25.61 -3.21 8.57
C LEU A 100 -26.59 -2.30 7.81
N SER A 101 -27.86 -2.37 8.18
CA SER A 101 -28.89 -1.44 7.75
C SER A 101 -28.96 -0.25 8.71
N PHE A 102 -28.46 0.91 8.30
CA PHE A 102 -28.55 2.15 9.08
C PHE A 102 -28.90 3.34 8.19
N VAL A 103 -29.48 4.37 8.79
CA VAL A 103 -29.88 5.60 8.08
C VAL A 103 -28.64 6.33 7.56
N GLY A 104 -28.64 6.72 6.28
CA GLY A 104 -27.50 7.43 5.68
C GLY A 104 -26.38 6.52 5.13
N ARG A 105 -26.52 5.20 5.19
CA ARG A 105 -25.58 4.23 4.58
C ARG A 105 -25.07 4.58 3.18
N PRO A 106 -25.93 4.94 2.19
CA PRO A 106 -25.43 5.29 0.85
C PRO A 106 -24.69 6.64 0.81
N TRP A 107 -24.93 7.54 1.76
CA TRP A 107 -24.20 8.81 1.88
C TRP A 107 -22.82 8.58 2.48
N VAL A 108 -22.73 7.80 3.56
CA VAL A 108 -21.44 7.43 4.18
C VAL A 108 -20.54 6.72 3.17
N ALA A 109 -21.08 5.73 2.43
CA ALA A 109 -20.34 5.02 1.40
C ALA A 109 -19.78 5.97 0.31
N ARG A 110 -20.57 6.98 -0.11
CA ARG A 110 -20.13 8.00 -1.07
C ARG A 110 -19.10 8.95 -0.48
N ALA A 111 -19.29 9.39 0.76
CA ALA A 111 -18.36 10.29 1.45
C ALA A 111 -16.97 9.68 1.56
N VAL A 112 -16.85 8.38 1.89
CA VAL A 112 -15.56 7.67 1.91
C VAL A 112 -14.83 7.79 0.58
N VAL A 113 -15.53 7.60 -0.54
CA VAL A 113 -14.94 7.71 -1.88
C VAL A 113 -14.54 9.15 -2.19
N VAL A 114 -15.43 10.11 -1.93
CA VAL A 114 -15.16 11.53 -2.20
C VAL A 114 -13.94 12.02 -1.41
N THR A 115 -13.83 11.66 -0.13
CA THR A 115 -12.68 12.01 0.70
C THR A 115 -11.37 11.43 0.15
N TYR A 116 -11.40 10.20 -0.38
CA TYR A 116 -10.22 9.59 -1.01
C TYR A 116 -9.81 10.29 -2.32
N LEU A 117 -10.76 10.84 -3.06
CA LEU A 117 -10.48 11.54 -4.32
C LEU A 117 -9.89 12.95 -4.13
N VAL A 118 -9.88 13.49 -2.91
CA VAL A 118 -9.27 14.79 -2.63
C VAL A 118 -7.75 14.67 -2.79
N PRO A 119 -7.12 15.46 -3.66
CA PRO A 119 -5.68 15.40 -3.85
C PRO A 119 -4.96 15.88 -2.58
N GLY A 120 -4.06 15.05 -2.05
CA GLY A 120 -3.35 15.33 -0.79
C GLY A 120 -2.51 16.61 -0.81
N SER A 121 -2.07 17.06 -1.99
CA SER A 121 -1.38 18.34 -2.15
C SER A 121 -2.23 19.55 -1.76
N LEU A 122 -3.56 19.51 -1.95
CA LEU A 122 -4.46 20.58 -1.51
C LEU A 122 -4.64 20.60 0.01
N LEU A 123 -4.43 19.45 0.67
CA LEU A 123 -4.62 19.32 2.11
C LEU A 123 -3.36 19.66 2.91
N PHE A 124 -2.22 19.94 2.27
CA PHE A 124 -0.95 20.14 2.98
C PHE A 124 -1.00 21.30 3.99
N ILE A 125 -1.44 22.49 3.58
CA ILE A 125 -1.57 23.67 4.44
C ILE A 125 -2.59 23.44 5.57
N PRO A 126 -3.85 23.04 5.30
CA PRO A 126 -4.84 22.87 6.37
C PRO A 126 -4.47 21.72 7.32
N MET A 127 -3.89 20.63 6.80
CA MET A 127 -3.43 19.52 7.64
C MET A 127 -2.28 19.96 8.56
N PHE A 128 -1.33 20.75 8.06
CA PHE A 128 -0.28 21.34 8.89
C PHE A 128 -0.85 22.18 10.03
N GLN A 129 -1.84 23.04 9.74
CA GLN A 129 -2.49 23.86 10.77
C GLN A 129 -3.17 23.00 11.85
N VAL A 130 -3.81 21.90 11.47
CA VAL A 130 -4.42 20.95 12.42
C VAL A 130 -3.36 20.25 13.27
N ILE A 131 -2.30 19.73 12.67
CA ILE A 131 -1.22 19.06 13.41
C ILE A 131 -0.50 20.04 14.35
N TYR A 132 -0.29 21.28 13.91
CA TYR A 132 0.28 22.34 14.73
C TYR A 132 -0.62 22.69 15.92
N SER A 133 -1.93 22.87 15.71
CA SER A 133 -2.87 23.21 16.78
C SER A 133 -3.05 22.08 17.80
N LEU A 134 -2.90 20.82 17.36
CA LEU A 134 -2.87 19.65 18.23
C LEU A 134 -1.55 19.48 19.00
N GLY A 135 -0.53 20.30 18.73
CA GLY A 135 0.80 20.19 19.34
C GLY A 135 1.57 18.93 18.91
N LEU A 136 1.21 18.34 17.77
CA LEU A 136 1.80 17.10 17.23
C LEU A 136 2.85 17.37 16.14
N ILE A 137 3.33 18.61 16.03
CA ILE A 137 4.39 18.98 15.10
C ILE A 137 5.71 18.30 15.51
N ASP A 138 6.52 17.91 14.52
CA ASP A 138 7.79 17.19 14.71
C ASP A 138 7.67 15.91 15.57
N ASN A 139 6.52 15.24 15.48
CA ASN A 139 6.21 14.04 16.24
C ASN A 139 5.77 12.89 15.32
N ILE A 140 6.31 11.69 15.55
CA ILE A 140 5.98 10.47 14.81
C ILE A 140 4.48 10.11 14.89
N VAL A 141 3.82 10.41 16.02
CA VAL A 141 2.38 10.21 16.20
C VAL A 141 1.59 11.16 15.31
N GLY A 142 2.03 12.42 15.18
CA GLY A 142 1.44 13.39 14.25
C GLY A 142 1.47 12.86 12.82
N LEU A 143 2.62 12.31 12.39
CA LEU A 143 2.77 11.68 11.08
C LEU A 143 1.84 10.48 10.90
N MET A 144 1.74 9.59 11.90
CA MET A 144 0.83 8.44 11.86
C MET A 144 -0.64 8.89 11.71
N VAL A 145 -1.08 9.87 12.49
CA VAL A 145 -2.45 10.41 12.43
C VAL A 145 -2.72 11.03 11.06
N THR A 146 -1.78 11.81 10.52
CA THR A 146 -1.92 12.37 9.16
C THR A 146 -2.07 11.28 8.11
N TYR A 147 -1.25 10.22 8.14
CA TYR A 147 -1.39 9.11 7.20
C TYR A 147 -2.71 8.36 7.34
N LEU A 148 -3.27 8.22 8.56
CA LEU A 148 -4.59 7.61 8.74
C LEU A 148 -5.70 8.35 7.98
N THR A 149 -5.60 9.68 7.83
CA THR A 149 -6.63 10.46 7.11
C THR A 149 -6.77 10.07 5.63
N PHE A 150 -5.69 9.58 5.01
CA PHE A 150 -5.69 9.13 3.61
C PHE A 150 -5.90 7.61 3.49
N THR A 151 -5.25 6.86 4.37
CA THR A 151 -5.21 5.40 4.29
C THR A 151 -6.51 4.74 4.75
N VAL A 152 -7.24 5.32 5.70
CA VAL A 152 -8.54 4.79 6.15
C VAL A 152 -9.60 4.88 5.04
N PRO A 153 -9.82 6.01 4.34
CA PRO A 153 -10.75 6.07 3.22
C PRO A 153 -10.43 5.06 2.12
N PHE A 154 -9.14 4.94 1.74
CA PHE A 154 -8.68 3.97 0.76
C PHE A 154 -8.99 2.52 1.19
N ALA A 155 -8.57 2.14 2.40
CA ALA A 155 -8.80 0.79 2.92
C ALA A 155 -10.29 0.47 3.03
N THR A 156 -11.09 1.42 3.53
CA THR A 156 -12.55 1.28 3.63
C THR A 156 -13.17 1.06 2.25
N TRP A 157 -12.81 1.88 1.25
CA TRP A 157 -13.37 1.78 -0.09
C TRP A 157 -13.04 0.43 -0.75
N MET A 158 -11.79 0.00 -0.67
CA MET A 158 -11.36 -1.29 -1.21
C MET A 158 -12.08 -2.46 -0.53
N MET A 159 -12.20 -2.41 0.80
CA MET A 159 -12.90 -3.45 1.56
C MET A 159 -14.41 -3.46 1.31
N ILE A 160 -15.05 -2.30 1.05
CA ILE A 160 -16.45 -2.26 0.58
C ILE A 160 -16.58 -2.99 -0.76
N GLY A 161 -15.69 -2.69 -1.71
CA GLY A 161 -15.67 -3.32 -3.03
C GLY A 161 -15.55 -4.84 -2.92
N TYR A 162 -14.72 -5.32 -2.01
CA TYR A 162 -14.53 -6.75 -1.79
C TYR A 162 -15.71 -7.41 -1.05
N PHE A 163 -16.13 -6.88 0.10
CA PHE A 163 -17.18 -7.49 0.92
C PHE A 163 -18.53 -7.57 0.21
N ARG A 164 -18.80 -6.72 -0.78
CA ARG A 164 -19.99 -6.81 -1.64
C ARG A 164 -20.02 -8.06 -2.52
N ASN A 165 -18.86 -8.64 -2.83
CA ASN A 165 -18.76 -9.84 -3.66
C ASN A 165 -18.89 -11.13 -2.82
N VAL A 166 -18.83 -11.03 -1.50
CA VAL A 166 -19.03 -12.18 -0.60
C VAL A 166 -20.55 -12.46 -0.50
N PRO A 167 -21.02 -13.69 -0.79
CA PRO A 167 -22.43 -14.04 -0.65
C PRO A 167 -22.96 -13.74 0.75
N ALA A 168 -24.16 -13.16 0.87
CA ALA A 168 -24.74 -12.76 2.16
C ALA A 168 -25.16 -13.96 3.01
N GLU A 169 -25.50 -15.05 2.34
CA GLU A 169 -25.95 -16.30 2.93
C GLU A 169 -24.91 -16.92 3.86
N LEU A 170 -23.61 -16.65 3.62
CA LEU A 170 -22.52 -17.12 4.49
C LEU A 170 -22.54 -16.46 5.86
N GLU A 171 -22.88 -15.16 5.91
CA GLU A 171 -23.01 -14.44 7.17
C GLU A 171 -24.31 -14.82 7.88
N ASP A 172 -25.41 -14.91 7.13
CA ASP A 172 -26.71 -15.29 7.68
C ASP A 172 -26.68 -16.70 8.30
N ALA A 173 -26.00 -17.66 7.65
CA ALA A 173 -25.77 -18.99 8.20
C ALA A 173 -25.00 -18.94 9.53
N ALA A 174 -23.93 -18.14 9.61
CA ALA A 174 -23.16 -18.00 10.85
C ALA A 174 -23.99 -17.37 11.99
N LEU A 175 -24.88 -16.42 11.67
CA LEU A 175 -25.79 -15.82 12.65
C LEU A 175 -26.84 -16.84 13.13
N ILE A 176 -27.35 -17.70 12.24
CA ILE A 176 -28.26 -18.81 12.59
C ILE A 176 -27.56 -19.82 13.50
N ASP A 177 -26.27 -20.09 13.26
CA ASP A 177 -25.42 -20.94 14.12
C ASP A 177 -25.05 -20.29 15.47
N GLY A 178 -25.60 -19.11 15.78
CA GLY A 178 -25.43 -18.42 17.05
C GLY A 178 -24.19 -17.52 17.14
N CYS A 179 -23.49 -17.26 16.04
CA CYS A 179 -22.41 -16.26 16.05
C CYS A 179 -22.98 -14.86 16.25
N SER A 180 -22.28 -14.02 17.03
CA SER A 180 -22.52 -12.58 17.01
C SER A 180 -21.98 -11.97 15.70
N ARG A 181 -22.41 -10.75 15.35
CA ARG A 181 -21.92 -10.06 14.14
C ARG A 181 -20.40 -9.86 14.13
N VAL A 182 -19.81 -9.55 15.29
CA VAL A 182 -18.36 -9.40 15.42
C VAL A 182 -17.66 -10.75 15.22
N GLN A 183 -18.27 -11.84 15.71
CA GLN A 183 -17.76 -13.20 15.48
C GLN A 183 -17.90 -13.60 14.01
N ALA A 184 -19.03 -13.30 13.35
CA ALA A 184 -19.22 -13.55 11.93
C ALA A 184 -18.21 -12.76 11.08
N LEU A 185 -17.95 -11.49 11.42
CA LEU A 185 -16.89 -10.70 10.81
C LEU A 185 -15.52 -11.38 10.97
N ALA A 186 -15.12 -11.70 12.20
CA ALA A 186 -13.79 -12.22 12.49
C ALA A 186 -13.56 -13.66 11.99
N ARG A 187 -14.60 -14.51 12.00
CA ARG A 187 -14.47 -15.96 11.70
C ARG A 187 -14.87 -16.33 10.28
N ILE A 188 -15.71 -15.52 9.61
CA ILE A 188 -16.19 -15.82 8.25
C ILE A 188 -15.67 -14.77 7.27
N MET A 189 -15.99 -13.51 7.51
CA MET A 189 -15.75 -12.45 6.53
C MET A 189 -14.27 -12.11 6.36
N VAL A 190 -13.53 -11.98 7.46
CA VAL A 190 -12.10 -11.68 7.46
C VAL A 190 -11.28 -12.80 6.81
N PRO A 191 -11.46 -14.10 7.16
CA PRO A 191 -10.75 -15.19 6.50
C PRO A 191 -11.00 -15.29 4.99
N ILE A 192 -12.26 -15.12 4.56
CA ILE A 192 -12.61 -15.07 3.14
C ILE A 192 -11.90 -13.89 2.46
N ALA A 193 -11.84 -12.75 3.13
CA ALA A 193 -11.22 -11.53 2.62
C ALA A 193 -9.70 -11.44 2.78
N LEU A 194 -9.01 -12.46 3.28
CA LEU A 194 -7.55 -12.46 3.42
C LEU A 194 -6.80 -12.05 2.15
N PRO A 195 -7.15 -12.51 0.93
CA PRO A 195 -6.47 -12.09 -0.29
C PRO A 195 -6.63 -10.57 -0.53
N ALA A 196 -7.81 -10.02 -0.25
CA ALA A 196 -8.06 -8.59 -0.40
C ALA A 196 -7.36 -7.77 0.68
N LEU A 197 -7.40 -8.22 1.94
CA LEU A 197 -6.66 -7.60 3.03
C LEU A 197 -5.18 -7.51 2.70
N ALA A 198 -4.57 -8.57 2.14
CA ALA A 198 -3.18 -8.55 1.72
C ALA A 198 -2.89 -7.52 0.61
N VAL A 199 -3.78 -7.41 -0.39
CA VAL A 199 -3.67 -6.41 -1.47
C VAL A 199 -3.78 -4.99 -0.91
N VAL A 200 -4.74 -4.74 -0.01
CA VAL A 200 -4.92 -3.42 0.60
C VAL A 200 -3.72 -3.08 1.48
N CYS A 201 -3.24 -3.98 2.33
CA CYS A 201 -2.02 -3.79 3.12
C CYS A 201 -0.83 -3.37 2.26
N ALA A 202 -0.65 -4.01 1.09
CA ALA A 202 0.43 -3.67 0.15
C ALA A 202 0.20 -2.34 -0.60
N GLY A 203 -1.06 -1.92 -0.76
CA GLY A 203 -1.44 -0.71 -1.49
C GLY A 203 -1.59 0.54 -0.62
N VAL A 204 -1.67 0.41 0.70
CA VAL A 204 -1.93 1.52 1.65
C VAL A 204 -0.88 2.64 1.58
N HIS A 205 0.35 2.35 1.14
CA HIS A 205 1.47 3.30 1.08
C HIS A 205 1.84 3.75 -0.34
N ARG A 206 0.94 3.57 -1.32
CA ARG A 206 1.11 4.07 -2.70
C ARG A 206 0.39 5.40 -2.89
#